data_AF-W6A6R8-F1
#
_entry.id   AF-W6A6R8-F1
#
_cell.length_a   1.000
_cell.length_b   1.000
_cell.length_c   1.000
_cell.angle_alpha   90.00
_cell.angle_beta   90.00
_cell.angle_gamma   90.00
#
_symmetry.space_group_name_H-M   'P 1'
#
loop_
_entity.id
_entity.type
_entity.pdbx_description
1 polymer ?
#
loop_
_entity_poly.entity_id
_entity_poly.type
_entity_poly.pdbx_seq_one_letter_code
_entity_poly.pdbx_strand_id
1 'polypeptide(L)'
;MAKFIQLSADEVSERDFPVEYKGYKVEEVDRFLDTIVADYELFAKTNKENEDKIQQLLSKINALENELATTIANLKLTKQQQEELARQGVNSSDFIKRLSALEKNNYSKD
;
A
#
# COMPACT_ATOMS: atom_id res chain seq x y z
N MET A 1 10.39 15.52 -14.21
CA MET A 1 9.48 16.68 -14.30
C MET A 1 9.88 17.62 -13.17
N ALA A 2 10.31 18.83 -13.49
CA ALA A 2 10.96 19.68 -12.51
C ALA A 2 9.91 20.39 -11.63
N LYS A 3 9.91 20.07 -10.33
CA LYS A 3 9.08 20.72 -9.31
C LYS A 3 9.84 21.97 -8.85
N PHE A 4 9.55 23.12 -9.46
CA PHE A 4 10.12 24.39 -9.01
C PHE A 4 9.01 25.20 -8.34
N ILE A 5 8.85 24.96 -7.04
CA ILE A 5 8.17 25.92 -6.17
C ILE A 5 9.17 27.06 -5.97
N GLN A 6 8.82 28.25 -6.46
CA GLN A 6 9.72 29.41 -6.44
C GLN A 6 9.73 30.16 -5.11
N LEU A 7 8.70 29.98 -4.28
CA LEU A 7 8.50 30.64 -3.00
C LEU A 7 7.89 29.67 -2.00
N SER A 8 8.38 29.67 -0.77
CA SER A 8 7.77 29.01 0.38
C SER A 8 6.86 29.97 1.16
N ALA A 9 5.99 29.43 2.03
CA ALA A 9 5.13 30.24 2.88
C ALA A 9 5.95 31.22 3.75
N ASP A 10 7.06 30.73 4.31
CA ASP A 10 7.99 31.53 5.12
C ASP A 10 8.61 32.66 4.27
N GLU A 11 9.08 32.34 3.06
CA GLU A 11 9.62 33.34 2.13
C GLU A 11 8.60 34.34 1.63
N VAL A 12 7.29 34.09 1.72
CA VAL A 12 6.25 35.08 1.42
C VAL A 12 5.97 35.94 2.66
N SER A 13 5.99 35.34 3.86
CA SER A 13 5.75 36.05 5.13
C SER A 13 6.88 37.02 5.50
N GLU A 14 8.13 36.72 5.13
CA GLU A 14 9.29 37.57 5.44
C GLU A 14 9.56 38.65 4.39
N ARG A 15 8.66 38.80 3.39
CA ARG A 15 8.88 39.74 2.28
C ARG A 15 8.45 41.15 2.64
N ASP A 16 9.45 42.01 2.80
CA ASP A 16 9.26 43.45 2.88
C ASP A 16 9.33 44.10 1.48
N PHE A 17 8.34 44.94 1.19
CA PHE A 17 8.28 45.72 -0.05
C PHE A 17 8.58 47.20 0.22
N PRO A 18 9.40 47.86 -0.61
CA PRO A 18 9.62 49.30 -0.49
C PRO A 18 8.35 50.09 -0.83
N VAL A 19 8.05 51.13 -0.04
CA VAL A 19 6.89 51.99 -0.25
C VAL A 19 7.21 53.09 -1.26
N GLU A 20 6.44 53.17 -2.34
CA GLU A 20 6.54 54.23 -3.36
C GLU A 20 5.32 55.16 -3.34
N TYR A 21 5.51 56.43 -3.77
CA TYR A 21 4.47 57.47 -3.78
C TYR A 21 3.23 57.13 -4.66
N LYS A 22 3.36 56.16 -5.57
CA LYS A 22 2.26 55.61 -6.38
C LYS A 22 2.15 54.08 -6.25
N GLY A 23 2.33 53.55 -5.04
CA GLY A 23 2.19 52.12 -4.74
C GLY A 23 0.78 51.69 -4.34
N TYR A 24 0.62 50.37 -4.19
CA TYR A 24 -0.53 49.78 -3.50
C TYR A 24 -0.49 50.12 -2.01
N LYS A 25 -1.66 50.09 -1.35
CA LYS A 25 -1.72 50.25 0.10
C LYS A 25 -1.10 49.04 0.78
N VAL A 26 -0.19 49.28 1.70
CA VAL A 26 0.51 48.23 2.48
C VAL A 26 -0.51 47.29 3.13
N GLU A 27 -1.55 47.84 3.79
CA GLU A 27 -2.60 47.06 4.46
C GLU A 27 -3.38 46.11 3.52
N GLU A 28 -3.59 46.50 2.26
CA GLU A 28 -4.29 45.64 1.28
C GLU A 28 -3.38 44.54 0.77
N VAL A 29 -2.08 44.85 0.58
CA VAL A 29 -1.06 43.88 0.19
C VAL A 29 -0.85 42.87 1.32
N ASP A 30 -0.70 43.30 2.57
CA ASP A 30 -0.47 42.43 3.72
C ASP A 30 -1.61 41.42 3.89
N ARG A 31 -2.88 41.87 3.86
CA ARG A 31 -4.04 40.96 3.92
C ARG A 31 -4.07 39.94 2.79
N PHE A 32 -3.60 40.34 1.60
CA PHE A 32 -3.52 39.45 0.46
C PHE A 32 -2.38 38.43 0.64
N LEU A 33 -1.22 38.86 1.14
CA LEU A 33 -0.09 37.99 1.47
C LEU A 33 -0.45 36.99 2.58
N ASP A 34 -1.17 37.41 3.62
CA ASP A 34 -1.68 36.51 4.67
C ASP A 34 -2.52 35.36 4.08
N THR A 35 -3.37 35.69 3.10
CA THR A 35 -4.21 34.70 2.41
C THR A 35 -3.34 33.74 1.57
N ILE A 36 -2.33 34.27 0.87
CA ILE A 36 -1.38 33.46 0.09
C ILE A 36 -0.60 32.53 1.02
N VAL A 37 -0.10 33.02 2.16
CA VAL A 37 0.64 32.22 3.13
C VAL A 37 -0.24 31.04 3.60
N ALA A 38 -1.48 31.31 3.98
CA ALA A 38 -2.42 30.26 4.40
C ALA A 38 -2.67 29.20 3.31
N ASP A 39 -2.82 29.63 2.05
CA ASP A 39 -2.97 28.70 0.92
C ASP A 39 -1.70 27.86 0.70
N TYR A 40 -0.51 28.45 0.80
CA TYR A 40 0.76 27.72 0.67
C TYR A 40 0.95 26.68 1.79
N GLU A 41 0.59 27.01 3.02
CA GLU A 41 0.59 26.06 4.13
C GLU A 41 -0.40 24.90 3.87
N LEU A 42 -1.60 25.21 3.38
CA LEU A 42 -2.61 24.22 3.05
C LEU A 42 -2.16 23.30 1.91
N PHE A 43 -1.52 23.85 0.88
CA PHE A 43 -0.94 23.07 -0.22
C PHE A 43 0.19 22.18 0.27
N ALA A 44 1.09 22.69 1.12
CA ALA A 44 2.18 21.91 1.70
C ALA A 44 1.64 20.73 2.52
N LYS A 45 0.63 20.98 3.38
CA LYS A 45 -0.05 19.95 4.16
C LYS A 45 -0.72 18.90 3.28
N THR A 46 -1.52 19.33 2.31
CA THR A 46 -2.25 18.43 1.40
C THR A 46 -1.28 17.59 0.57
N ASN A 47 -0.18 18.19 0.10
CA ASN A 47 0.85 17.48 -0.64
C ASN A 47 1.52 16.41 0.22
N LYS A 48 1.85 16.72 1.48
CA LYS A 48 2.38 15.75 2.43
C LYS A 48 1.41 14.61 2.69
N GLU A 49 0.13 14.91 2.94
CA GLU A 49 -0.90 13.89 3.13
C GLU A 49 -1.07 12.97 1.91
N ASN A 50 -0.94 13.52 0.70
CA ASN A 50 -0.99 12.73 -0.53
C ASN A 50 0.27 11.87 -0.70
N GLU A 51 1.45 12.40 -0.41
CA GLU A 51 2.71 11.65 -0.41
C GLU A 51 2.65 10.48 0.59
N ASP A 52 2.15 10.71 1.80
CA ASP A 52 1.95 9.68 2.82
C ASP A 52 0.95 8.60 2.35
N LYS A 53 -0.18 9.00 1.76
CA LYS A 53 -1.16 8.06 1.18
C LYS A 53 -0.55 7.21 0.05
N ILE A 54 0.24 7.82 -0.82
CA ILE A 54 0.94 7.11 -1.89
C ILE A 54 1.88 6.06 -1.29
N GLN A 55 2.69 6.41 -0.29
CA GLN A 55 3.58 5.47 0.38
C GLN A 55 2.81 4.32 1.04
N GLN A 56 1.71 4.61 1.73
CA GLN A 56 0.84 3.59 2.33
C GLN A 56 0.24 2.64 1.28
N LEU A 57 -0.25 3.17 0.16
CA LEU A 57 -0.81 2.37 -0.92
C LEU A 57 0.24 1.49 -1.58
N LEU A 58 1.44 2.02 -1.84
CA LEU A 58 2.57 1.25 -2.38
C LEU A 58 2.98 0.13 -1.43
N SER A 59 3.06 0.41 -0.12
CA SER A 59 3.35 -0.63 0.88
C SER A 59 2.29 -1.73 0.87
N LYS A 60 1.00 -1.37 0.73
CA LYS A 60 -0.10 -2.33 0.68
C LYS A 60 -0.06 -3.17 -0.60
N ILE A 61 0.25 -2.57 -1.75
CA ILE A 61 0.42 -3.29 -3.02
C ILE A 61 1.54 -4.31 -2.88
N ASN A 62 2.72 -3.90 -2.40
CA ASN A 62 3.85 -4.82 -2.20
C ASN A 62 3.50 -5.98 -1.25
N ALA A 63 2.77 -5.70 -0.17
CA ALA A 63 2.33 -6.75 0.76
C ALA A 63 1.38 -7.76 0.08
N LEU A 64 0.40 -7.28 -0.69
CA LEU A 64 -0.54 -8.12 -1.43
C LEU A 64 0.14 -8.92 -2.54
N GLU A 65 1.11 -8.33 -3.24
CA GLU A 65 1.90 -9.03 -4.27
C GLU A 65 2.70 -10.19 -3.67
N ASN A 66 3.31 -9.96 -2.50
CA ASN A 66 4.02 -11.03 -1.77
C ASN A 66 3.06 -12.13 -1.32
N GLU A 67 1.90 -11.77 -0.75
CA GLU A 67 0.89 -12.74 -0.32
C GLU A 67 0.37 -13.58 -1.51
N LEU A 68 0.10 -12.93 -2.64
CA LEU A 68 -0.31 -13.58 -3.88
C LEU A 68 0.78 -14.54 -4.39
N ALA A 69 2.04 -14.12 -4.38
CA ALA A 69 3.17 -14.96 -4.79
C ALA A 69 3.29 -16.21 -3.91
N THR A 70 3.18 -16.07 -2.59
CA THR A 70 3.18 -17.22 -1.66
C THR A 70 1.98 -18.14 -1.88
N THR A 71 0.79 -17.58 -2.12
CA THR A 71 -0.42 -18.37 -2.37
C THR A 71 -0.30 -19.17 -3.66
N ILE A 72 0.21 -18.56 -4.74
CA ILE A 72 0.46 -19.24 -6.01
C ILE A 72 1.50 -20.36 -5.83
N ALA A 73 2.57 -20.12 -5.09
CA ALA A 73 3.58 -21.13 -4.81
C ALA A 73 2.98 -22.35 -4.05
N ASN A 74 2.19 -22.08 -3.00
CA ASN A 74 1.51 -23.13 -2.23
C ASN A 74 0.51 -23.92 -3.08
N LEU A 75 -0.25 -23.26 -3.94
CA LEU A 75 -1.18 -23.92 -4.86
C LEU A 75 -0.45 -24.81 -5.87
N LYS A 76 0.69 -24.36 -6.40
CA LYS A 76 1.52 -25.19 -7.31
C LYS A 76 2.05 -26.42 -6.59
N LEU A 77 2.61 -26.25 -5.39
CA LEU A 77 3.07 -27.36 -4.55
C LEU A 77 1.95 -28.37 -4.26
N THR A 78 0.76 -27.88 -3.88
CA THR A 78 -0.41 -28.72 -3.60
C THR A 78 -0.85 -29.50 -4.84
N LYS A 79 -0.90 -28.86 -6.00
CA LYS A 79 -1.23 -29.53 -7.27
C LYS A 79 -0.19 -30.59 -7.65
N GLN A 80 1.10 -30.29 -7.51
CA GLN A 80 2.16 -31.25 -7.78
C GLN A 80 2.09 -32.46 -6.84
N GLN A 81 1.83 -32.24 -5.55
CA GLN A 81 1.61 -33.32 -4.60
C GLN A 81 0.38 -34.16 -4.95
N GLN A 82 -0.73 -33.54 -5.35
CA GLN A 82 -1.91 -34.26 -5.82
C GLN A 82 -1.63 -35.09 -7.09
N GLU A 83 -0.88 -34.55 -8.05
CA GLU A 83 -0.48 -35.26 -9.26
C GLU A 83 0.46 -36.43 -8.96
N GLU A 84 1.41 -36.26 -8.04
CA GLU A 84 2.29 -37.35 -7.57
C GLU A 84 1.51 -38.46 -6.87
N LEU A 85 0.58 -38.12 -5.97
CA LEU A 85 -0.28 -39.09 -5.30
C LEU A 85 -1.17 -39.84 -6.31
N ALA A 86 -1.71 -39.14 -7.31
CA ALA A 86 -2.48 -39.75 -8.39
C ALA A 86 -1.62 -40.70 -9.24
N ARG A 87 -0.36 -40.32 -9.57
CA ARG A 87 0.59 -41.16 -10.30
C ARG A 87 1.05 -42.38 -9.51
N GLN A 88 1.19 -42.25 -8.19
CA GLN A 88 1.47 -43.36 -7.28
C GLN A 88 0.25 -44.27 -7.08
N GLY A 89 -0.89 -43.99 -7.73
CA GLY A 89 -2.11 -44.78 -7.64
C GLY A 89 -2.80 -44.66 -6.28
N VAL A 90 -2.44 -43.66 -5.48
CA VAL A 90 -3.01 -43.41 -4.16
C VAL A 90 -4.31 -42.63 -4.35
N ASN A 91 -5.35 -43.32 -4.82
CA ASN A 91 -6.71 -42.77 -4.81
C ASN A 91 -7.21 -42.71 -3.36
N SER A 92 -7.82 -41.61 -2.94
CA SER A 92 -8.39 -41.47 -1.60
C SER A 92 -9.36 -42.61 -1.24
N SER A 93 -10.03 -43.18 -2.25
CA SER A 93 -10.80 -44.43 -2.16
C SER A 93 -10.00 -45.60 -1.59
N ASP A 94 -8.78 -45.81 -2.09
CA ASP A 94 -7.96 -46.97 -1.73
C ASP A 94 -7.27 -46.78 -0.39
N PHE A 95 -6.98 -45.53 0.00
CA PHE A 95 -6.58 -45.20 1.36
C PHE A 95 -7.69 -45.48 2.37
N ILE A 96 -8.92 -45.05 2.07
CA ILE A 96 -10.11 -45.34 2.89
C ILE A 96 -10.36 -46.86 2.97
N LYS A 97 -10.26 -47.59 1.85
CA LYS A 97 -10.40 -49.06 1.85
C LYS A 97 -9.31 -49.75 2.66
N ARG A 98 -8.06 -49.31 2.55
CA ARG A 98 -6.92 -49.89 3.29
C ARG A 98 -7.01 -49.58 4.78
N LEU A 99 -7.41 -48.36 5.14
CA LEU A 99 -7.69 -47.98 6.53
C LEU A 99 -8.86 -48.80 7.10
N SER A 100 -9.96 -48.93 6.37
CA SER A 100 -11.12 -49.72 6.78
C SER A 100 -10.79 -51.22 6.93
N ALA A 101 -9.90 -51.76 6.07
CA ALA A 101 -9.40 -53.13 6.21
C ALA A 101 -8.49 -53.30 7.44
N LEU A 102 -7.65 -52.31 7.76
CA LEU A 102 -6.82 -52.31 8.97
C LEU A 102 -7.66 -52.18 10.24
N GLU A 103 -8.68 -51.32 10.25
CA GLU A 103 -9.64 -51.22 11.34
C GLU A 103 -10.38 -52.55 11.55
N LYS A 104 -10.90 -53.15 10.48
CA LYS A 104 -11.59 -54.45 10.57
C LYS A 104 -10.70 -55.57 11.12
N ASN A 105 -9.43 -55.64 10.71
CA ASN A 105 -8.48 -56.62 11.22
C ASN A 105 -8.05 -56.39 12.67
N ASN A 106 -8.07 -55.15 13.15
CA ASN A 106 -7.85 -54.86 14.57
C ASN A 106 -9.10 -55.14 15.40
N TYR A 107 -10.30 -54.84 14.89
CA TYR A 107 -11.58 -55.13 15.57
C TYR A 107 -11.93 -56.61 15.68
N SER A 108 -11.27 -57.48 14.92
CA SER A 108 -11.49 -58.93 14.96
C SER A 108 -10.44 -59.69 15.78
N LYS A 109 -9.55 -58.96 16.45
CA LYS A 109 -8.56 -59.51 17.39
C LYS A 109 -8.95 -59.34 18.87
N ASP A 110 -10.09 -58.70 19.15
CA ASP A 110 -10.80 -58.71 20.42
C ASP A 110 -12.04 -59.62 20.31
#